data_AF-A0A7L5JLT8-F1
#
_entry.id   AF-A0A7L5JLT8-F1
#
_cell.length_a   1.000
_cell.length_b   1.000
_cell.length_c   1.000
_cell.angle_alpha   90.00
_cell.angle_beta   90.00
_cell.angle_gamma   90.00
#
_symmetry.space_group_name_H-M   'P 1'
#
loop_
_entity.id
_entity.type
_entity.pdbx_description
1 polymer ?
#
loop_
_entity_poly.entity_id
_entity_poly.type
_entity_poly.pdbx_seq_one_letter_code
_entity_poly.pdbx_strand_id
1 'polypeptide(L)'
;MNTLSWHLNKNINNVRNLFSQIDLPYELDCFVCSCGHNEIIIKDQYTNLENYSCKHCDNNEFYDANFYNNNSTWYEPIYELFKEDYILYLKPNIYYDENNKIIRAAFQIKIPTTIDLARNEIVYIYKDVYEFNIDQFGNYTGQLHTNFNLSGELTEKEIMFDKYVSQEDLINRNFYLKEYKRAILKELQNCKYTFNSKVALKTSNLDEYCYFVKYNNLLDLDFYKWKNVDILPKDEKLTIIQALDFVMNYRKEKSLKKLVFDNYKFQMREYNFYNFIYIYSISRSIKDINVLNRMITLDFNLYMSYTNYPMNLYQFIKFLTKYFRDKQIEKLFISYQDSELFWLHDSVSMFYEIANDADDLILSKCNKGNIHHDIIQYHQMLMNKIDFDTTFEFEDKFLKACVDILDYDIRLPMNGIELYDWSNKLQNCLSGYCRIIKEKETIVYGFFKDNVIKFAVEIQDNKIFQSKSKYNQDLQDKEMSLVNGWFKEHFEEKMLRLES
;
A
#
# COMPACT_ATOMS: atom_id res chain seq x y z
N MET A 1 14.31 33.41 -17.06
CA MET A 1 14.66 32.29 -16.15
C MET A 1 14.42 32.83 -14.76
N ASN A 2 13.62 32.16 -13.92
CA ASN A 2 13.51 32.54 -12.52
C ASN A 2 14.77 32.04 -11.81
N THR A 3 15.81 32.85 -11.83
CA THR A 3 17.08 32.61 -11.15
C THR A 3 17.11 33.43 -9.88
N LEU A 4 17.49 32.81 -8.75
CA LEU A 4 17.70 33.54 -7.50
C LEU A 4 18.95 34.41 -7.61
N SER A 5 18.90 35.55 -6.92
CA SER A 5 20.09 36.36 -6.68
C SER A 5 20.81 35.84 -5.44
N TRP A 6 22.10 35.57 -5.53
CA TRP A 6 22.90 34.98 -4.44
C TRP A 6 24.04 35.89 -4.03
N HIS A 7 24.34 35.91 -2.73
CA HIS A 7 25.57 36.45 -2.17
C HIS A 7 26.39 35.30 -1.58
N LEU A 8 27.65 35.18 -1.99
CA LEU A 8 28.58 34.19 -1.47
C LEU A 8 29.82 34.92 -0.93
N ASN A 9 30.07 34.77 0.37
CA ASN A 9 31.31 35.21 1.01
C ASN A 9 32.27 34.02 1.19
N LYS A 10 33.54 34.17 0.79
CA LYS A 10 34.59 33.17 1.01
C LYS A 10 35.90 33.81 1.42
N ASN A 11 36.64 33.14 2.31
CA ASN A 11 38.04 33.44 2.51
C ASN A 11 38.82 33.14 1.22
N ILE A 12 39.66 34.07 0.76
CA ILE A 12 40.40 33.93 -0.51
C ILE A 12 41.33 32.70 -0.51
N ASN A 13 41.83 32.29 0.66
CA ASN A 13 42.73 31.14 0.81
C ASN A 13 41.99 29.81 0.66
N ASN A 14 40.65 29.79 0.79
CA ASN A 14 39.80 28.62 0.61
C ASN A 14 39.26 28.48 -0.81
N VAL A 15 39.67 29.36 -1.72
CA VAL A 15 39.27 29.31 -3.12
C VAL A 15 40.48 29.11 -4.03
N ARG A 16 40.24 28.59 -5.24
CA ARG A 16 41.32 28.44 -6.21
C ARG A 16 41.76 29.80 -6.72
N ASN A 17 43.01 30.16 -6.47
CA ASN A 17 43.62 31.43 -6.86
C ASN A 17 45.07 31.23 -7.34
N LEU A 18 45.67 32.27 -7.94
CA LEU A 18 47.04 32.22 -8.49
C LEU A 18 48.14 32.23 -7.41
N PHE A 19 47.79 32.51 -6.15
CA PHE A 19 48.70 32.73 -5.02
C PHE A 19 48.61 31.61 -3.96
N SER A 20 48.25 30.39 -4.37
CA SER A 20 48.00 29.21 -3.49
C SER A 20 49.09 28.81 -2.48
N GLN A 21 50.24 29.48 -2.45
CA GLN A 21 51.36 29.22 -1.54
C GLN A 21 51.50 30.29 -0.44
N ILE A 22 50.65 31.31 -0.42
CA ILE A 22 50.72 32.44 0.51
C ILE A 22 49.35 32.65 1.14
N ASP A 23 49.31 32.81 2.46
CA ASP A 23 48.10 33.21 3.16
C ASP A 23 47.83 34.70 2.93
N LEU A 24 46.72 34.99 2.26
CA LEU A 24 46.29 36.34 1.96
C LEU A 24 45.24 36.82 2.98
N PRO A 25 45.30 38.09 3.43
CA PRO A 25 44.37 38.63 4.42
C PRO A 25 43.03 39.11 3.81
N TYR A 26 42.58 38.48 2.72
CA TYR A 26 41.40 38.93 1.96
C TYR A 26 40.22 37.96 2.04
N GLU A 27 39.03 38.52 1.84
CA GLU A 27 37.79 37.82 1.56
C GLU A 27 37.27 38.19 0.18
N LEU A 28 36.40 37.32 -0.34
CA LEU A 28 35.71 37.49 -1.59
C LEU A 28 34.22 37.56 -1.31
N ASP A 29 33.59 38.63 -1.75
CA ASP A 29 32.14 38.71 -1.86
C ASP A 29 31.75 38.56 -3.33
N CYS A 30 30.99 37.52 -3.63
CA CYS A 30 30.46 37.26 -4.95
C CYS A 30 28.95 37.44 -4.95
N PHE A 31 28.48 38.37 -5.78
CA PHE A 31 27.07 38.66 -5.98
C PHE A 31 26.64 38.14 -7.36
N VAL A 32 25.78 37.13 -7.38
CA VAL A 32 25.19 36.54 -8.58
C VAL A 32 23.79 37.10 -8.72
N CYS A 33 23.52 37.92 -9.72
CA CYS A 33 22.21 38.54 -9.88
C CYS A 33 21.29 37.70 -10.78
N SER A 34 19.98 37.72 -10.47
CA SER A 34 18.94 37.10 -11.30
C SER A 34 18.90 37.63 -12.73
N CYS A 35 19.42 38.84 -13.01
CA CYS A 35 19.56 39.41 -14.36
C CYS A 35 20.71 38.80 -15.17
N GLY A 36 21.52 37.91 -14.57
CA GLY A 36 22.67 37.25 -15.19
C GLY A 36 24.00 37.97 -15.01
N HIS A 37 24.01 39.16 -14.41
CA HIS A 37 25.25 39.86 -14.07
C HIS A 37 25.83 39.36 -12.75
N ASN A 38 27.14 39.11 -12.71
CA ASN A 38 27.85 38.68 -11.52
C ASN A 38 28.97 39.67 -11.20
N GLU A 39 29.13 40.01 -9.93
CA GLU A 39 30.21 40.87 -9.43
C GLU A 39 31.02 40.10 -8.37
N ILE A 40 32.35 40.19 -8.44
CA ILE A 40 33.25 39.63 -7.43
C ILE A 40 34.09 40.76 -6.86
N ILE A 41 33.99 40.96 -5.55
CA ILE A 41 34.66 42.02 -4.82
C ILE A 41 35.68 41.39 -3.87
N ILE A 42 36.94 41.79 -3.99
CA ILE A 42 38.00 41.41 -3.06
C ILE A 42 38.10 42.50 -2.00
N LYS A 43 38.05 42.13 -0.72
CA LYS A 43 38.10 43.05 0.42
C LYS A 43 39.01 42.52 1.52
N ASP A 44 39.43 43.39 2.43
CA ASP A 44 40.12 42.98 3.64
C ASP A 44 39.19 42.11 4.52
N GLN A 45 39.76 41.09 5.17
CA GLN A 45 39.04 40.25 6.13
C GLN A 45 38.31 41.09 7.19
N TYR A 46 37.12 40.65 7.58
CA TYR A 46 36.26 41.33 8.56
C TYR A 46 35.73 42.72 8.16
N THR A 47 35.96 43.15 6.92
CA THR A 47 35.34 44.38 6.39
C THR A 47 33.92 44.08 5.92
N ASN A 48 32.91 44.74 6.47
CA ASN A 48 31.54 44.62 5.96
C ASN A 48 31.36 45.52 4.74
N LEU A 49 30.90 44.95 3.62
CA LEU A 49 30.43 45.74 2.49
C LEU A 49 29.03 46.26 2.82
N GLU A 50 28.83 47.57 2.80
CA GLU A 50 27.50 48.16 2.92
C GLU A 50 26.76 48.09 1.57
N ASN A 51 25.54 47.53 1.61
CA ASN A 51 24.46 47.70 0.63
C ASN A 51 24.87 47.62 -0.86
N TYR A 52 25.30 46.43 -1.31
CA TYR A 52 25.50 46.19 -2.73
C TYR A 52 24.16 46.16 -3.50
N SER A 53 24.10 46.92 -4.60
CA SER A 53 23.05 46.83 -5.61
C SER A 53 23.66 46.43 -6.95
N CYS A 54 22.99 45.53 -7.66
CA CYS A 54 23.42 45.10 -9.00
C CYS A 54 23.46 46.29 -9.97
N LYS A 55 24.64 46.60 -10.52
CA LYS A 55 24.86 47.74 -11.44
C LYS A 55 24.02 47.70 -12.72
N HIS A 56 23.42 46.54 -13.05
CA HIS A 56 22.65 46.34 -14.28
C HIS A 56 21.13 46.46 -14.11
N CYS A 57 20.60 46.18 -12.92
CA CYS A 57 19.15 46.13 -12.70
C CYS A 57 18.73 46.65 -11.32
N ASP A 58 19.67 47.25 -10.59
CA ASP A 58 19.50 47.82 -9.24
C ASP A 58 18.95 46.84 -8.19
N ASN A 59 19.03 45.53 -8.46
CA ASN A 59 18.63 44.51 -7.48
C ASN A 59 19.55 44.55 -6.27
N ASN A 60 18.97 44.75 -5.09
CA ASN A 60 19.65 44.78 -3.80
C ASN A 60 19.26 43.60 -2.88
N GLU A 61 18.37 42.70 -3.32
CA GLU A 61 18.00 41.51 -2.58
C GLU A 61 18.83 40.31 -3.03
N PHE A 62 19.63 39.75 -2.12
CA PHE A 62 20.47 38.57 -2.37
C PHE A 62 20.33 37.57 -1.22
N TYR A 63 20.15 36.29 -1.56
CA TYR A 63 20.14 35.20 -0.59
C TYR A 63 21.57 34.80 -0.22
N ASP A 64 21.84 34.53 1.06
CA ASP A 64 23.17 34.11 1.52
C ASP A 64 23.46 32.64 1.13
N ALA A 65 24.23 32.44 0.07
CA ALA A 65 24.60 31.12 -0.41
C ALA A 65 25.37 30.29 0.63
N ASN A 66 26.15 30.91 1.53
CA ASN A 66 26.84 30.14 2.57
C ASN A 66 25.86 29.47 3.53
N PHE A 67 24.79 30.18 3.90
CA PHE A 67 23.71 29.65 4.71
C PHE A 67 23.01 28.45 4.04
N TYR A 68 22.66 28.56 2.76
CA TYR A 68 21.97 27.47 2.03
C TYR A 68 22.88 26.30 1.62
N ASN A 69 24.20 26.49 1.63
CA ASN A 69 25.14 25.38 1.43
C ASN A 69 25.23 24.45 2.66
N ASN A 70 24.69 24.85 3.81
CA ASN A 70 24.56 23.98 4.98
C ASN A 70 23.29 23.12 4.87
N ASN A 71 23.43 21.81 5.12
CA ASN A 71 22.30 20.87 5.09
C ASN A 71 21.25 21.16 6.17
N SER A 72 21.63 21.70 7.32
CA SER A 72 20.69 21.97 8.42
C SER A 72 19.61 22.99 8.04
N THR A 73 19.94 23.92 7.15
CA THR A 73 19.03 24.96 6.66
C THR A 73 17.79 24.39 5.99
N TRP A 74 17.90 23.22 5.37
CA TRP A 74 16.82 22.62 4.58
C TRP A 74 15.80 21.84 5.42
N TYR A 75 15.98 21.79 6.73
CA TYR A 75 14.95 21.33 7.66
C TYR A 75 13.86 22.38 7.87
N GLU A 76 14.14 23.66 7.63
CA GLU A 76 13.10 24.69 7.62
C GLU A 76 12.17 24.50 6.43
N PRO A 77 10.87 24.79 6.58
CA PRO A 77 9.94 24.66 5.48
C PRO A 77 10.33 25.54 4.29
N ILE A 78 10.28 24.97 3.09
CA ILE A 78 10.80 25.63 1.87
C ILE A 78 10.12 26.98 1.58
N TYR A 79 8.86 27.16 1.99
CA TYR A 79 8.11 28.40 1.84
C TYR A 79 8.52 29.51 2.81
N GLU A 80 9.28 29.20 3.87
CA GLU A 80 9.94 30.18 4.73
C GLU A 80 11.32 30.56 4.18
N LEU A 81 11.92 29.65 3.40
CA LEU A 81 13.25 29.82 2.80
C LEU A 81 13.22 30.64 1.52
N PHE A 82 12.16 30.56 0.72
CA PHE A 82 12.06 31.23 -0.57
C PHE A 82 10.67 31.80 -0.83
N LYS A 83 10.61 32.87 -1.64
CA LYS A 83 9.34 33.46 -2.11
C LYS A 83 8.52 32.41 -2.88
N GLU A 84 7.21 32.38 -2.63
CA GLU A 84 6.25 31.44 -3.23
C GLU A 84 6.35 31.35 -4.76
N ASP A 85 6.40 32.51 -5.43
CA ASP A 85 6.54 32.58 -6.89
C ASP A 85 7.76 31.78 -7.39
N TYR A 86 8.91 31.88 -6.70
CA TYR A 86 10.10 31.15 -7.10
C TYR A 86 9.87 29.63 -7.04
N ILE A 87 9.29 29.16 -5.94
CA ILE A 87 9.03 27.73 -5.71
C ILE A 87 8.08 27.18 -6.79
N LEU A 88 7.01 27.91 -7.11
CA LEU A 88 6.01 27.49 -8.11
C LEU A 88 6.56 27.48 -9.55
N TYR A 89 7.48 28.39 -9.87
CA TYR A 89 8.04 28.51 -11.21
C TYR A 89 9.33 27.69 -11.43
N LEU A 90 9.79 26.92 -10.44
CA LEU A 90 10.83 25.93 -10.64
C LEU A 90 10.41 24.93 -11.73
N LYS A 91 11.39 24.52 -12.54
CA LYS A 91 11.17 23.55 -13.62
C LYS A 91 11.92 22.25 -13.31
N PRO A 92 11.34 21.09 -13.63
CA PRO A 92 12.03 19.83 -13.46
C PRO A 92 13.12 19.68 -14.54
N ASN A 93 14.29 19.22 -14.13
CA ASN A 93 15.32 18.71 -15.02
C ASN A 93 15.08 17.21 -15.23
N ILE A 94 15.08 16.77 -16.50
CA ILE A 94 14.92 15.35 -16.87
C ILE A 94 16.28 14.77 -17.23
N TYR A 95 16.63 13.66 -16.59
CA TYR A 95 17.83 12.87 -16.84
C TYR A 95 17.43 11.46 -17.22
N TYR A 96 18.18 10.86 -18.16
CA TYR A 96 17.98 9.47 -18.55
C TYR A 96 19.26 8.67 -18.28
N ASP A 97 19.14 7.66 -17.45
CA ASP A 97 20.19 6.67 -17.22
C ASP A 97 20.02 5.53 -18.23
N GLU A 98 20.89 5.51 -19.25
CA GLU A 98 20.86 4.49 -20.30
C GLU A 98 21.17 3.08 -19.79
N ASN A 99 21.97 2.94 -18.73
CA ASN A 99 22.42 1.66 -18.21
C ASN A 99 21.31 0.99 -17.41
N ASN A 100 20.67 1.76 -16.52
CA ASN A 100 19.62 1.26 -15.65
C ASN A 100 18.21 1.42 -16.24
N LYS A 101 18.08 2.13 -17.37
CA LYS A 101 16.80 2.45 -18.02
C LYS A 101 15.84 3.20 -17.09
N ILE A 102 16.39 4.16 -16.35
CA ILE A 102 15.66 4.99 -15.37
C ILE A 102 15.56 6.42 -15.91
N ILE A 103 14.37 7.00 -15.82
CA ILE A 103 14.16 8.43 -16.00
C ILE A 103 14.09 9.08 -14.62
N ARG A 104 14.96 10.06 -14.38
CA ARG A 104 14.98 10.89 -13.18
C ARG A 104 14.49 12.28 -13.52
N ALA A 105 13.46 12.74 -12.84
CA ALA A 105 12.96 14.11 -12.90
C ALA A 105 13.20 14.80 -11.57
N ALA A 106 13.96 15.89 -11.56
CA ALA A 106 14.33 16.57 -10.32
C ALA A 106 14.10 18.08 -10.41
N PHE A 107 13.46 18.66 -9.40
CA PHE A 107 13.43 20.10 -9.18
C PHE A 107 14.69 20.48 -8.42
N GLN A 108 15.48 21.39 -8.99
CA GLN A 108 16.80 21.71 -8.45
C GLN A 108 17.00 23.21 -8.30
N ILE A 109 17.59 23.60 -7.18
CA ILE A 109 18.06 24.96 -6.93
C ILE A 109 19.57 24.99 -7.13
N LYS A 110 20.02 25.89 -8.00
CA LYS A 110 21.45 26.08 -8.31
C LYS A 110 22.04 27.12 -7.36
N ILE A 111 22.99 26.71 -6.52
CA ILE A 111 23.54 27.51 -5.41
C ILE A 111 25.05 27.68 -5.60
N PRO A 112 25.59 28.92 -5.60
CA PRO A 112 27.03 29.14 -5.61
C PRO A 112 27.69 28.53 -4.38
N THR A 113 28.80 27.82 -4.56
CA THR A 113 29.56 27.20 -3.46
C THR A 113 30.95 27.77 -3.30
N THR A 114 31.61 28.06 -4.41
CA THR A 114 32.97 28.59 -4.43
C THR A 114 33.23 29.34 -5.74
N ILE A 115 34.42 29.93 -5.85
CA ILE A 115 34.86 30.74 -6.98
C ILE A 115 36.20 30.17 -7.45
N ASP A 116 36.37 29.94 -8.75
CA ASP A 116 37.68 29.72 -9.35
C ASP A 116 38.19 31.07 -9.87
N LEU A 117 38.93 31.79 -9.03
CA LEU A 117 39.48 33.10 -9.40
C LEU A 117 40.48 33.01 -10.54
N ALA A 118 41.20 31.89 -10.67
CA ALA A 118 42.16 31.70 -11.75
C ALA A 118 41.47 31.59 -13.12
N ARG A 119 40.22 31.10 -13.14
CA ARG A 119 39.39 31.00 -14.35
C ARG A 119 38.30 32.06 -14.46
N ASN A 120 38.11 32.87 -13.42
CA ASN A 120 36.99 33.79 -13.28
C ASN A 120 35.62 33.07 -13.43
N GLU A 121 35.50 31.90 -12.81
CA GLU A 121 34.30 31.05 -12.88
C GLU A 121 33.66 30.90 -11.50
N ILE A 122 32.33 30.91 -11.44
CA ILE A 122 31.58 30.60 -10.23
C ILE A 122 31.19 29.12 -10.28
N VAL A 123 31.50 28.40 -9.22
CA VAL A 123 31.19 26.98 -9.08
C VAL A 123 29.89 26.82 -8.30
N TYR A 124 29.03 25.93 -8.77
CA TYR A 124 27.69 25.73 -8.22
C TYR A 124 27.49 24.29 -7.80
N ILE A 125 26.63 24.10 -6.80
CA ILE A 125 25.97 22.82 -6.54
C ILE A 125 24.51 22.90 -6.97
N TYR A 126 23.93 21.74 -7.23
CA TYR A 126 22.50 21.57 -7.46
C TYR A 126 21.91 20.89 -6.23
N LYS A 127 21.05 21.60 -5.51
CA LYS A 127 20.28 21.04 -4.40
C LYS A 127 18.95 20.54 -4.95
N ASP A 128 18.73 19.24 -4.87
CA ASP A 128 17.42 18.67 -5.15
C ASP A 128 16.39 19.14 -4.13
N VAL A 129 15.20 19.47 -4.62
CA VAL A 129 14.02 19.86 -3.83
C VAL A 129 13.06 18.69 -3.76
N TYR A 130 12.70 18.17 -4.93
CA TYR A 130 11.86 17.00 -5.11
C TYR A 130 12.41 16.19 -6.28
N GLU A 131 12.46 14.89 -6.10
CA GLU A 131 12.93 13.92 -7.08
C GLU A 131 11.83 12.89 -7.36
N PHE A 132 11.68 12.54 -8.63
CA PHE A 132 10.83 11.46 -9.10
C PHE A 132 11.63 10.56 -10.04
N ASN A 133 11.70 9.28 -9.73
CA ASN A 133 12.34 8.28 -10.58
C ASN A 133 11.30 7.29 -11.08
N ILE A 134 11.41 6.87 -12.33
CA ILE A 134 10.61 5.80 -12.93
C ILE A 134 11.48 4.90 -13.80
N ASP A 135 11.30 3.59 -13.67
CA ASP A 135 11.97 2.59 -14.50
C ASP A 135 11.11 2.15 -15.70
N GLN A 136 11.70 1.34 -16.59
CA GLN A 136 11.03 0.79 -17.77
C GLN A 136 9.87 -0.17 -17.47
N PHE A 137 9.71 -0.60 -16.23
CA PHE A 137 8.63 -1.48 -15.77
C PHE A 137 7.51 -0.69 -15.07
N GLY A 138 7.63 0.64 -15.00
CA GLY A 138 6.66 1.53 -14.37
C GLY A 138 6.75 1.54 -12.84
N ASN A 139 7.81 0.98 -12.25
CA ASN A 139 8.09 1.18 -10.83
C ASN A 139 8.63 2.60 -10.65
N TYR A 140 8.12 3.30 -9.64
CA TYR A 140 8.50 4.68 -9.38
C TYR A 140 8.73 4.95 -7.90
N THR A 141 9.53 5.98 -7.64
CA THR A 141 9.78 6.51 -6.30
C THR A 141 9.74 8.04 -6.34
N GLY A 142 9.01 8.64 -5.40
CA GLY A 142 9.09 10.07 -5.13
C GLY A 142 9.91 10.31 -3.86
N GLN A 143 10.86 11.25 -3.91
CA GLN A 143 11.69 11.61 -2.76
C GLN A 143 11.67 13.13 -2.53
N LEU A 144 11.41 13.51 -1.29
CA LEU A 144 11.55 14.89 -0.83
C LEU A 144 12.94 15.09 -0.25
N HIS A 145 13.62 16.13 -0.72
CA HIS A 145 14.97 16.50 -0.26
C HIS A 145 14.96 17.78 0.59
N THR A 146 13.79 18.41 0.72
CA THR A 146 13.53 19.62 1.49
C THR A 146 12.23 19.48 2.27
N ASN A 147 12.09 20.22 3.37
CA ASN A 147 10.88 20.19 4.17
C ASN A 147 9.73 20.96 3.48
N PHE A 148 8.61 20.30 3.21
CA PHE A 148 7.36 20.91 2.71
C PHE A 148 6.30 21.07 3.79
N ASN A 149 6.64 20.81 5.06
CA ASN A 149 5.73 20.76 6.21
C ASN A 149 4.46 19.95 5.94
N LEU A 150 4.64 18.67 5.62
CA LEU A 150 3.51 17.78 5.33
C LEU A 150 2.53 17.64 6.51
N SER A 151 3.00 17.83 7.74
CA SER A 151 2.13 17.88 8.93
C SER A 151 1.10 19.01 8.88
N GLY A 152 1.39 20.10 8.17
CA GLY A 152 0.43 21.18 7.93
C GLY A 152 -0.76 20.77 7.05
N GLU A 153 -0.69 19.64 6.35
CA GLU A 153 -1.75 19.13 5.48
C GLU A 153 -2.75 18.20 6.21
N LEU A 154 -2.51 17.93 7.49
CA LEU A 154 -3.40 17.13 8.32
C LEU A 154 -4.64 17.94 8.71
N THR A 155 -5.80 17.32 8.63
CA THR A 155 -7.05 17.92 9.15
C THR A 155 -7.11 17.83 10.67
N GLU A 156 -7.88 18.71 11.32
CA GLU A 156 -8.09 18.67 12.77
C GLU A 156 -8.58 17.29 13.26
N LYS A 157 -9.42 16.61 12.47
CA LYS A 157 -9.88 15.25 12.79
C LYS A 157 -8.77 14.22 12.71
N GLU A 158 -7.91 14.29 11.71
CA GLU A 158 -6.79 13.34 11.56
C GLU A 158 -5.80 13.49 12.72
N ILE A 159 -5.56 14.73 13.16
CA ILE A 159 -4.74 15.02 14.34
C ILE A 159 -5.44 14.53 15.62
N MET A 160 -6.73 14.82 15.78
CA MET A 160 -7.47 14.50 17.00
C MET A 160 -7.67 13.00 17.23
N PHE A 161 -7.77 12.22 16.15
CA PHE A 161 -8.06 10.79 16.22
C PHE A 161 -6.84 9.90 15.92
N ASP A 162 -5.63 10.47 15.89
CA ASP A 162 -4.37 9.78 15.56
C ASP A 162 -4.50 8.87 14.33
N LYS A 163 -5.28 9.33 13.34
CA LYS A 163 -5.53 8.52 12.15
C LYS A 163 -4.24 8.51 11.35
N TYR A 164 -3.65 7.34 11.16
CA TYR A 164 -2.50 7.20 10.27
C TYR A 164 -2.86 7.67 8.86
N VAL A 165 -2.18 8.72 8.40
CA VAL A 165 -2.24 9.22 7.02
C VAL A 165 -0.88 8.96 6.40
N SER A 166 -0.85 8.31 5.24
CA SER A 166 0.42 7.97 4.60
C SER A 166 1.13 9.24 4.12
N GLN A 167 2.46 9.21 4.07
CA GLN A 167 3.25 10.32 3.52
C GLN A 167 2.85 10.63 2.07
N GLU A 168 2.53 9.61 1.28
CA GLU A 168 2.09 9.76 -0.11
C GLU A 168 0.75 10.52 -0.20
N ASP A 169 -0.19 10.26 0.71
CA ASP A 169 -1.45 11.01 0.78
C ASP A 169 -1.20 12.49 1.10
N LEU A 170 -0.28 12.79 2.02
CA LEU A 170 0.07 14.17 2.36
C LEU A 170 0.78 14.87 1.20
N ILE A 171 1.68 14.18 0.48
CA ILE A 171 2.30 14.67 -0.75
C ILE A 171 1.23 15.00 -1.80
N ASN A 172 0.22 14.13 -1.93
CA ASN A 172 -0.91 14.31 -2.85
C ASN A 172 -1.92 15.35 -2.39
N ARG A 173 -1.78 15.93 -1.19
CA ARG A 173 -2.58 17.07 -0.70
C ARG A 173 -1.83 18.39 -0.87
N ASN A 174 -0.52 18.40 -0.64
CA ASN A 174 0.30 19.59 -0.71
C ASN A 174 0.26 20.27 -2.08
N PHE A 175 -0.01 21.58 -2.06
CA PHE A 175 -0.21 22.38 -3.27
C PHE A 175 1.00 22.40 -4.20
N TYR A 176 2.20 22.67 -3.68
CA TYR A 176 3.43 22.76 -4.48
C TYR A 176 3.78 21.42 -5.11
N LEU A 177 3.69 20.34 -4.34
CA LEU A 177 4.03 18.99 -4.81
C LEU A 177 3.05 18.51 -5.90
N LYS A 178 1.77 18.89 -5.83
CA LYS A 178 0.82 18.67 -6.94
C LYS A 178 1.26 19.35 -8.23
N GLU A 179 1.67 20.61 -8.16
CA GLU A 179 2.17 21.35 -9.32
C GLU A 179 3.48 20.74 -9.85
N TYR A 180 4.35 20.26 -8.97
CA TYR A 180 5.57 19.58 -9.36
C TYR A 180 5.28 18.27 -10.11
N LYS A 181 4.38 17.44 -9.59
CA LYS A 181 3.93 16.22 -10.26
C LYS A 181 3.31 16.53 -11.63
N ARG A 182 2.51 17.60 -11.75
CA ARG A 182 1.95 18.06 -13.04
C ARG A 182 3.02 18.51 -14.03
N ALA A 183 4.02 19.26 -13.57
CA ALA A 183 5.12 19.71 -14.42
C ALA A 183 6.00 18.55 -14.88
N ILE A 184 6.30 17.59 -13.99
CA ILE A 184 7.01 16.35 -14.37
C ILE A 184 6.22 15.59 -15.43
N LEU A 185 4.92 15.39 -15.25
CA LEU A 185 4.09 14.70 -16.24
C LEU A 185 4.19 15.36 -17.62
N LYS A 186 4.10 16.69 -17.70
CA LYS A 186 4.23 17.42 -18.97
C LYS A 186 5.57 17.18 -19.64
N GLU A 187 6.66 17.16 -18.89
CA GLU A 187 7.99 16.87 -19.45
C GLU A 187 8.11 15.40 -19.88
N LEU A 188 7.59 14.45 -19.09
CA LEU A 188 7.58 13.03 -19.42
C LEU A 188 6.75 12.73 -20.67
N GLN A 189 5.63 13.41 -20.87
CA GLN A 189 4.79 13.30 -22.07
C GLN A 189 5.50 13.80 -23.34
N ASN A 190 6.49 14.68 -23.20
CA ASN A 190 7.29 15.23 -24.30
C ASN A 190 8.69 14.60 -24.41
N CYS A 191 9.04 13.67 -23.53
CA CYS A 191 10.38 13.11 -23.46
C CYS A 191 10.66 12.17 -24.64
N LYS A 192 11.83 12.32 -25.27
CA LYS A 192 12.28 11.46 -26.38
C LYS A 192 12.55 10.02 -25.93
N TYR A 193 12.86 9.82 -24.65
CA TYR A 193 13.22 8.54 -24.04
C TYR A 193 12.00 7.82 -23.43
N THR A 194 10.80 8.16 -23.89
CA THR A 194 9.54 7.60 -23.38
C THR A 194 9.52 6.07 -23.51
N PHE A 195 9.11 5.42 -22.42
CA PHE A 195 8.82 3.99 -22.44
C PHE A 195 7.70 3.70 -23.46
N ASN A 196 7.67 2.49 -24.02
CA ASN A 196 6.84 2.07 -25.17
C ASN A 196 5.31 2.06 -24.92
N SER A 197 4.73 3.15 -24.43
CA SER A 197 3.30 3.31 -24.14
C SER A 197 2.75 4.61 -24.70
N LYS A 198 2.03 4.53 -25.82
CA LYS A 198 1.33 5.68 -26.41
C LYS A 198 0.18 6.18 -25.53
N VAL A 199 -0.37 5.32 -24.66
CA VAL A 199 -1.46 5.66 -23.75
C VAL A 199 -0.95 6.49 -22.58
N ALA A 200 0.23 6.16 -22.05
CA ALA A 200 0.88 6.95 -21.00
C ALA A 200 0.98 8.44 -21.36
N LEU A 201 1.21 8.75 -22.64
CA LEU A 201 1.29 10.14 -23.14
C LEU A 201 -0.03 10.93 -23.07
N LYS A 202 -1.16 10.27 -22.82
CA LYS A 202 -2.50 10.87 -22.76
C LYS A 202 -3.07 10.94 -21.34
N THR A 203 -2.28 10.54 -20.35
CA THR A 203 -2.69 10.45 -18.94
C THR A 203 -2.81 11.83 -18.30
N SER A 204 -3.56 11.90 -17.20
CA SER A 204 -3.86 13.15 -16.50
C SER A 204 -2.97 13.39 -15.26
N ASN A 205 -2.33 12.34 -14.76
CA ASN A 205 -1.51 12.35 -13.56
C ASN A 205 -0.37 11.31 -13.67
N LEU A 206 0.61 11.39 -12.75
CA LEU A 206 1.76 10.50 -12.75
C LEU A 206 1.42 9.05 -12.41
N ASP A 207 0.42 8.79 -11.57
CA ASP A 207 0.05 7.41 -11.20
C ASP A 207 -0.50 6.66 -12.42
N GLU A 208 -1.39 7.31 -13.18
CA GLU A 208 -1.85 6.81 -14.48
C GLU A 208 -0.69 6.62 -15.46
N TYR A 209 0.24 7.59 -15.55
CA TYR A 209 1.41 7.47 -16.41
C TYR A 209 2.21 6.22 -16.08
N CYS A 210 2.58 6.02 -14.80
CA CYS A 210 3.34 4.87 -14.33
C CYS A 210 2.59 3.55 -14.58
N TYR A 211 1.28 3.55 -14.32
CA TYR A 211 0.42 2.40 -14.61
C TYR A 211 0.49 1.99 -16.07
N PHE A 212 0.40 2.93 -17.01
CA PHE A 212 0.46 2.63 -18.45
C PHE A 212 1.89 2.41 -18.97
N VAL A 213 2.93 2.76 -18.22
CA VAL A 213 4.29 2.28 -18.47
C VAL A 213 4.39 0.79 -18.10
N LYS A 214 3.90 0.42 -16.92
CA LYS A 214 3.87 -0.98 -16.44
C LYS A 214 3.03 -1.87 -17.34
N TYR A 215 1.83 -1.42 -17.71
CA TYR A 215 0.88 -2.13 -18.55
C TYR A 215 0.82 -1.53 -19.96
N ASN A 216 1.99 -1.41 -20.60
CA ASN A 216 2.13 -0.77 -21.91
C ASN A 216 1.33 -1.44 -23.03
N ASN A 217 0.82 -2.64 -22.80
CA ASN A 217 0.02 -3.39 -23.76
C ASN A 217 -1.47 -2.99 -23.75
N LEU A 218 -1.93 -2.30 -22.72
CA LEU A 218 -3.30 -1.81 -22.59
C LEU A 218 -3.47 -0.49 -23.36
N LEU A 219 -4.45 -0.43 -24.27
CA LEU A 219 -4.60 0.64 -25.26
C LEU A 219 -5.62 1.74 -24.90
N ASP A 220 -6.39 1.55 -23.84
CA ASP A 220 -7.47 2.46 -23.42
C ASP A 220 -7.25 2.97 -21.98
N LEU A 221 -7.49 4.25 -21.74
CA LEU A 221 -7.31 4.87 -20.40
C LEU A 221 -8.24 4.24 -19.34
N ASP A 222 -9.40 3.73 -19.76
CA ASP A 222 -10.37 3.08 -18.88
C ASP A 222 -9.79 1.86 -18.13
N PHE A 223 -8.71 1.23 -18.64
CA PHE A 223 -8.05 0.14 -17.94
C PHE A 223 -7.51 0.53 -16.57
N TYR A 224 -7.19 1.80 -16.33
CA TYR A 224 -6.79 2.26 -14.99
C TYR A 224 -7.87 2.01 -13.93
N LYS A 225 -9.13 1.91 -14.35
CA LYS A 225 -10.28 1.60 -13.49
C LYS A 225 -10.60 0.10 -13.42
N TRP A 226 -9.83 -0.75 -14.08
CA TRP A 226 -10.03 -2.21 -14.04
C TRP A 226 -9.27 -2.81 -12.86
N LYS A 227 -9.94 -3.70 -12.11
CA LYS A 227 -9.30 -4.49 -11.05
C LYS A 227 -8.69 -5.76 -11.64
N ASN A 228 -7.58 -6.21 -11.06
CA ASN A 228 -6.93 -7.50 -11.38
C ASN A 228 -6.45 -7.63 -12.84
N VAL A 229 -5.99 -6.53 -13.44
CA VAL A 229 -5.49 -6.50 -14.83
C VAL A 229 -4.30 -7.41 -15.09
N ASP A 230 -3.58 -7.85 -14.05
CA ASP A 230 -2.46 -8.78 -14.18
C ASP A 230 -2.84 -10.14 -14.80
N ILE A 231 -4.13 -10.49 -14.79
CA ILE A 231 -4.67 -11.72 -15.39
C ILE A 231 -4.86 -11.58 -16.90
N LEU A 232 -4.91 -10.35 -17.43
CA LEU A 232 -5.07 -10.12 -18.86
C LEU A 232 -3.81 -10.56 -19.63
N PRO A 233 -3.94 -10.96 -20.91
CA PRO A 233 -2.81 -11.27 -21.78
C PRO A 233 -1.80 -10.11 -21.82
N LYS A 234 -0.51 -10.42 -21.71
CA LYS A 234 0.60 -9.43 -21.71
C LYS A 234 1.37 -9.41 -23.04
N ASP A 235 1.24 -10.47 -23.82
CA ASP A 235 1.89 -10.73 -25.10
C ASP A 235 1.23 -10.01 -26.28
N GLU A 236 -0.01 -9.52 -26.11
CA GLU A 236 -0.75 -8.80 -27.13
C GLU A 236 -1.21 -7.40 -26.68
N LYS A 237 -1.38 -6.50 -27.65
CA LYS A 237 -1.97 -5.18 -27.41
C LYS A 237 -3.49 -5.32 -27.29
N LEU A 238 -4.04 -4.82 -26.18
CA LEU A 238 -5.45 -5.00 -25.80
C LEU A 238 -6.21 -3.68 -25.80
N THR A 239 -7.28 -3.64 -26.58
CA THR A 239 -8.40 -2.71 -26.36
C THR A 239 -9.38 -3.25 -25.33
N ILE A 240 -10.26 -2.41 -24.79
CA ILE A 240 -11.37 -2.86 -23.92
C ILE A 240 -12.16 -4.00 -24.56
N ILE A 241 -12.44 -3.94 -25.87
CA ILE A 241 -13.21 -4.97 -26.58
C ILE A 241 -12.46 -6.30 -26.60
N GLN A 242 -11.16 -6.29 -26.90
CA GLN A 242 -10.33 -7.50 -26.91
C GLN A 242 -10.18 -8.08 -25.51
N ALA A 243 -10.02 -7.23 -24.48
CA ALA A 243 -9.97 -7.68 -23.10
C ALA A 243 -11.30 -8.31 -22.65
N LEU A 244 -12.45 -7.74 -23.05
CA LEU A 244 -13.76 -8.36 -22.77
C LEU A 244 -13.94 -9.69 -23.50
N ASP A 245 -13.43 -9.83 -24.74
CA ASP A 245 -13.41 -11.11 -25.45
C ASP A 245 -12.59 -12.17 -24.68
N PHE A 246 -11.43 -11.78 -24.11
CA PHE A 246 -10.66 -12.64 -23.19
C PHE A 246 -11.43 -12.98 -21.91
N VAL A 247 -12.09 -12.00 -21.27
CA VAL A 247 -12.90 -12.19 -20.05
C VAL A 247 -14.00 -13.23 -20.30
N MET A 248 -14.68 -13.17 -21.45
CA MET A 248 -15.70 -14.16 -21.83
C MET A 248 -15.14 -15.45 -22.43
N ASN A 249 -13.82 -15.68 -22.30
CA ASN A 249 -13.13 -16.88 -22.78
C ASN A 249 -13.27 -17.11 -24.29
N TYR A 250 -13.24 -16.02 -25.08
CA TYR A 250 -13.37 -16.00 -26.55
C TYR A 250 -14.61 -16.74 -27.09
N ARG A 251 -15.66 -16.83 -26.27
CA ARG A 251 -16.95 -17.39 -26.66
C ARG A 251 -17.58 -16.59 -27.80
N LYS A 252 -18.32 -17.26 -28.69
CA LYS A 252 -18.84 -16.67 -29.95
C LYS A 252 -20.30 -16.26 -29.85
N GLU A 253 -20.98 -16.62 -28.76
CA GLU A 253 -22.40 -16.40 -28.55
C GLU A 253 -22.70 -14.89 -28.42
N LYS A 254 -23.52 -14.37 -29.35
CA LYS A 254 -23.87 -12.94 -29.41
C LYS A 254 -24.59 -12.44 -28.14
N SER A 255 -25.45 -13.28 -27.56
CA SER A 255 -26.18 -12.97 -26.32
C SER A 255 -25.24 -12.75 -25.15
N LEU A 256 -24.21 -13.60 -25.04
CA LEU A 256 -23.18 -13.49 -24.01
C LEU A 256 -22.37 -12.19 -24.17
N LYS A 257 -21.88 -11.92 -25.39
CA LYS A 257 -21.08 -10.71 -25.68
C LYS A 257 -21.83 -9.44 -25.29
N LYS A 258 -23.12 -9.38 -25.61
CA LYS A 258 -23.99 -8.26 -25.21
C LYS A 258 -24.06 -8.11 -23.69
N LEU A 259 -24.34 -9.19 -22.97
CA LEU A 259 -24.48 -9.15 -21.51
C LEU A 259 -23.18 -8.78 -20.79
N VAL A 260 -22.04 -9.30 -21.24
CA VAL A 260 -20.73 -8.94 -20.67
C VAL A 260 -20.43 -7.45 -20.88
N PHE A 261 -20.73 -6.92 -22.06
CA PHE A 261 -20.55 -5.50 -22.34
C PHE A 261 -21.52 -4.60 -21.56
N ASP A 262 -22.79 -5.03 -21.42
CA ASP A 262 -23.78 -4.32 -20.60
C ASP A 262 -23.38 -4.33 -19.12
N ASN A 263 -22.83 -5.44 -18.61
CA ASN A 263 -22.28 -5.53 -17.26
C ASN A 263 -21.06 -4.62 -17.06
N TYR A 264 -20.13 -4.58 -18.03
CA TYR A 264 -19.00 -3.63 -18.02
C TYR A 264 -19.49 -2.18 -17.87
N LYS A 265 -20.44 -1.78 -18.72
CA LYS A 265 -21.04 -0.43 -18.66
C LYS A 265 -21.74 -0.16 -17.33
N PHE A 266 -22.48 -1.13 -16.82
CA PHE A 266 -23.15 -1.03 -15.53
C PHE A 266 -22.14 -0.77 -14.41
N GLN A 267 -21.09 -1.60 -14.29
CA GLN A 267 -20.11 -1.45 -13.22
C GLN A 267 -19.33 -0.12 -13.31
N MET A 268 -18.92 0.27 -14.51
CA MET A 268 -18.23 1.56 -14.72
C MET A 268 -19.11 2.76 -14.35
N ARG A 269 -20.44 2.65 -14.52
CA ARG A 269 -21.40 3.69 -14.14
C ARG A 269 -21.70 3.71 -12.64
N GLU A 270 -21.98 2.54 -12.05
CA GLU A 270 -22.42 2.46 -10.64
C GLU A 270 -21.25 2.50 -9.65
N TYR A 271 -20.11 1.88 -9.97
CA TYR A 271 -18.98 1.74 -9.04
C TYR A 271 -17.72 2.51 -9.47
N ASN A 272 -17.69 3.08 -10.68
CA ASN A 272 -16.51 3.75 -11.26
C ASN A 272 -15.25 2.85 -11.36
N PHE A 273 -15.43 1.52 -11.33
CA PHE A 273 -14.41 0.53 -11.62
C PHE A 273 -15.05 -0.71 -12.25
N TYR A 274 -14.22 -1.55 -12.88
CA TYR A 274 -14.67 -2.85 -13.41
C TYR A 274 -13.94 -4.00 -12.74
N ASN A 275 -14.68 -4.88 -12.08
CA ASN A 275 -14.18 -6.14 -11.53
C ASN A 275 -14.71 -7.31 -12.36
N PHE A 276 -13.84 -7.86 -13.21
CA PHE A 276 -14.21 -8.89 -14.17
C PHE A 276 -14.06 -10.32 -13.66
N ILE A 277 -13.56 -10.53 -12.44
CA ILE A 277 -13.15 -11.86 -11.94
C ILE A 277 -14.31 -12.85 -11.89
N TYR A 278 -15.48 -12.41 -11.45
CA TYR A 278 -16.66 -13.26 -11.42
C TYR A 278 -17.03 -13.75 -12.84
N ILE A 279 -17.15 -12.83 -13.80
CA ILE A 279 -17.47 -13.15 -15.20
C ILE A 279 -16.39 -14.04 -15.83
N TYR A 280 -15.11 -13.72 -15.60
CA TYR A 280 -13.97 -14.51 -16.03
C TYR A 280 -14.04 -15.96 -15.54
N SER A 281 -14.48 -16.16 -14.29
CA SER A 281 -14.56 -17.46 -13.64
C SER A 281 -15.71 -18.31 -14.19
N ILE A 282 -16.91 -17.73 -14.32
CA ILE A 282 -18.09 -18.46 -14.82
C ILE A 282 -18.00 -18.74 -16.33
N SER A 283 -17.43 -17.83 -17.14
CA SER A 283 -17.33 -18.01 -18.60
C SER A 283 -16.46 -19.21 -19.01
N ARG A 284 -15.47 -19.53 -18.16
CA ARG A 284 -14.54 -20.66 -18.30
C ARG A 284 -15.07 -21.97 -17.74
N SER A 285 -16.07 -21.93 -16.86
CA SER A 285 -16.52 -23.10 -16.11
C SER A 285 -17.90 -23.59 -16.51
N ILE A 286 -18.86 -22.67 -16.71
CA ILE A 286 -20.26 -22.98 -17.00
C ILE A 286 -20.44 -23.22 -18.50
N LYS A 287 -20.91 -24.40 -18.89
CA LYS A 287 -21.03 -24.79 -20.31
C LYS A 287 -22.34 -24.32 -20.93
N ASP A 288 -23.46 -24.46 -20.22
CA ASP A 288 -24.80 -24.05 -20.67
C ASP A 288 -24.89 -22.53 -20.78
N ILE A 289 -25.02 -22.05 -22.03
CA ILE A 289 -25.13 -20.64 -22.37
C ILE A 289 -26.31 -19.94 -21.70
N ASN A 290 -27.45 -20.62 -21.52
CA ASN A 290 -28.62 -20.02 -20.90
C ASN A 290 -28.40 -19.81 -19.41
N VAL A 291 -27.71 -20.75 -18.75
CA VAL A 291 -27.30 -20.61 -17.36
C VAL A 291 -26.27 -19.50 -17.21
N LEU A 292 -25.22 -19.52 -18.03
CA LEU A 292 -24.16 -18.50 -18.01
C LEU A 292 -24.73 -17.08 -18.18
N ASN A 293 -25.65 -16.89 -19.12
CA ASN A 293 -26.29 -15.59 -19.36
C ASN A 293 -27.06 -15.07 -18.14
N ARG A 294 -27.74 -15.95 -17.38
CA ARG A 294 -28.43 -15.55 -16.13
C ARG A 294 -27.44 -15.31 -15.00
N MET A 295 -26.34 -16.05 -14.95
CA MET A 295 -25.31 -15.85 -13.92
C MET A 295 -24.57 -14.52 -14.07
N ILE A 296 -24.39 -13.98 -15.29
CA ILE A 296 -23.71 -12.69 -15.51
C ILE A 296 -24.45 -11.49 -14.91
N THR A 297 -25.77 -11.60 -14.73
CA THR A 297 -26.58 -10.52 -14.16
C THR A 297 -26.53 -10.49 -12.63
N LEU A 298 -25.90 -11.47 -11.99
CA LEU A 298 -25.71 -11.47 -10.54
C LEU A 298 -24.64 -10.44 -10.15
N ASP A 299 -24.90 -9.67 -9.10
CA ASP A 299 -23.98 -8.64 -8.60
C ASP A 299 -23.21 -9.14 -7.38
N PHE A 300 -21.92 -9.38 -7.58
CA PHE A 300 -20.99 -9.82 -6.52
C PHE A 300 -19.92 -8.76 -6.23
N ASN A 301 -20.10 -7.49 -6.63
CA ASN A 301 -19.04 -6.49 -6.46
C ASN A 301 -18.60 -6.29 -5.01
N LEU A 302 -19.55 -6.32 -4.06
CA LEU A 302 -19.26 -6.26 -2.62
C LEU A 302 -18.56 -7.52 -2.08
N TYR A 303 -18.82 -8.68 -2.67
CA TYR A 303 -18.16 -9.93 -2.26
C TYR A 303 -16.71 -9.96 -2.77
N MET A 304 -16.49 -9.43 -3.97
CA MET A 304 -15.19 -9.44 -4.62
C MET A 304 -14.23 -8.35 -4.12
N SER A 305 -14.66 -7.45 -3.24
CA SER A 305 -13.73 -6.54 -2.54
C SER A 305 -12.94 -7.23 -1.43
N TYR A 306 -13.41 -8.39 -0.96
CA TYR A 306 -12.78 -9.15 0.12
C TYR A 306 -11.96 -10.35 -0.38
N THR A 307 -12.08 -10.72 -1.65
CA THR A 307 -11.31 -11.84 -2.20
C THR A 307 -9.87 -11.43 -2.55
N ASN A 308 -8.91 -11.88 -1.75
CA ASN A 308 -7.49 -11.55 -1.91
C ASN A 308 -6.85 -12.11 -3.19
N TYR A 309 -7.42 -13.19 -3.75
CA TYR A 309 -6.83 -13.87 -4.90
C TYR A 309 -7.88 -14.22 -5.97
N PRO A 310 -7.86 -13.51 -7.11
CA PRO A 310 -8.83 -13.69 -8.19
C PRO A 310 -8.99 -15.12 -8.73
N MET A 311 -7.92 -15.92 -8.69
CA MET A 311 -7.92 -17.27 -9.23
C MET A 311 -8.70 -18.26 -8.36
N ASN A 312 -8.92 -17.94 -7.09
CA ASN A 312 -9.58 -18.83 -6.12
C ASN A 312 -11.03 -19.09 -6.53
N LEU A 313 -11.74 -18.05 -6.97
CA LEU A 313 -13.12 -18.19 -7.41
C LEU A 313 -13.22 -19.07 -8.66
N TYR A 314 -12.31 -18.90 -9.62
CA TYR A 314 -12.27 -19.76 -10.80
C TYR A 314 -12.04 -21.23 -10.43
N GLN A 315 -11.05 -21.50 -9.57
CA GLN A 315 -10.77 -22.87 -9.11
C GLN A 315 -11.95 -23.49 -8.36
N PHE A 316 -12.58 -22.72 -7.48
CA PHE A 316 -13.77 -23.13 -6.74
C PHE A 316 -14.93 -23.50 -7.69
N ILE A 317 -15.28 -22.63 -8.63
CA ILE A 317 -16.37 -22.91 -9.58
C ILE A 317 -16.01 -24.12 -10.46
N LYS A 318 -14.77 -24.20 -10.94
CA LYS A 318 -14.28 -25.35 -11.71
C LYS A 318 -14.41 -26.66 -10.91
N PHE A 319 -14.05 -26.65 -9.62
CA PHE A 319 -14.24 -27.79 -8.74
C PHE A 319 -15.72 -28.19 -8.61
N LEU A 320 -16.62 -27.23 -8.39
CA LEU A 320 -18.06 -27.50 -8.32
C LEU A 320 -18.60 -28.15 -9.60
N THR A 321 -18.08 -27.80 -10.78
CA THR A 321 -18.49 -28.43 -12.05
C THR A 321 -18.12 -29.91 -12.17
N LYS A 322 -17.21 -30.43 -11.32
CA LYS A 322 -16.93 -31.87 -11.24
C LYS A 322 -18.11 -32.65 -10.62
N TYR A 323 -18.87 -32.01 -9.72
CA TYR A 323 -19.90 -32.67 -8.90
C TYR A 323 -21.33 -32.27 -9.27
N PHE A 324 -21.53 -31.07 -9.81
CA PHE A 324 -22.86 -30.50 -10.01
C PHE A 324 -23.07 -29.99 -11.43
N ARG A 325 -24.32 -30.08 -11.88
CA ARG A 325 -24.74 -29.50 -13.17
C ARG A 325 -24.78 -27.98 -13.07
N ASP A 326 -24.56 -27.30 -14.19
CA ASP A 326 -24.60 -25.84 -14.30
C ASP A 326 -25.84 -25.21 -13.63
N LYS A 327 -27.03 -25.78 -13.84
CA LYS A 327 -28.28 -25.29 -13.22
C LYS A 327 -28.31 -25.40 -11.68
N GLN A 328 -27.58 -26.35 -11.10
CA GLN A 328 -27.44 -26.46 -9.64
C GLN A 328 -26.46 -25.39 -9.13
N ILE A 329 -25.36 -25.18 -9.84
CA ILE A 329 -24.38 -24.12 -9.52
C ILE A 329 -25.02 -22.74 -9.64
N GLU A 330 -25.85 -22.51 -10.65
CA GLU A 330 -26.64 -21.28 -10.78
C GLU A 330 -27.48 -21.00 -9.53
N LYS A 331 -28.26 -21.98 -9.08
CA LYS A 331 -29.10 -21.86 -7.88
C LYS A 331 -28.25 -21.59 -6.64
N LEU A 332 -27.09 -22.23 -6.54
CA LEU A 332 -26.14 -21.99 -5.45
C LEU A 332 -25.66 -20.53 -5.46
N PHE A 333 -25.25 -19.99 -6.61
CA PHE A 333 -24.79 -18.60 -6.72
C PHE A 333 -25.90 -17.58 -6.48
N ILE A 334 -27.12 -17.81 -6.98
CA ILE A 334 -28.28 -17.00 -6.62
C ILE A 334 -28.46 -17.00 -5.08
N SER A 335 -28.37 -18.19 -4.46
CA SER A 335 -28.51 -18.30 -3.01
C SER A 335 -27.41 -17.57 -2.24
N TYR A 336 -26.20 -17.44 -2.82
CA TYR A 336 -25.11 -16.66 -2.23
C TYR A 336 -25.39 -15.17 -2.28
N GLN A 337 -25.89 -14.64 -3.40
CA GLN A 337 -26.20 -13.22 -3.55
C GLN A 337 -27.21 -12.74 -2.49
N ASP A 338 -28.17 -13.60 -2.12
CA ASP A 338 -29.18 -13.34 -1.10
C ASP A 338 -28.71 -13.65 0.34
N SER A 339 -27.40 -13.86 0.57
CA SER A 339 -26.83 -14.19 1.88
C SER A 339 -26.00 -13.06 2.49
N GLU A 340 -25.57 -13.29 3.73
CA GLU A 340 -24.40 -12.61 4.27
C GLU A 340 -23.12 -12.94 3.47
N LEU A 341 -22.22 -11.95 3.36
CA LEU A 341 -21.02 -11.98 2.52
C LEU A 341 -20.11 -13.18 2.80
N PHE A 342 -20.03 -13.59 4.07
CA PHE A 342 -19.11 -14.62 4.54
C PHE A 342 -19.35 -15.98 3.87
N TRP A 343 -20.59 -16.33 3.50
CA TRP A 343 -20.89 -17.65 2.94
C TRP A 343 -20.10 -17.98 1.67
N LEU A 344 -20.01 -17.04 0.73
CA LEU A 344 -19.23 -17.23 -0.49
C LEU A 344 -17.74 -16.98 -0.22
N HIS A 345 -17.42 -15.90 0.49
CA HIS A 345 -16.05 -15.49 0.76
C HIS A 345 -15.26 -16.58 1.50
N ASP A 346 -15.81 -17.09 2.60
CA ASP A 346 -15.11 -18.05 3.47
C ASP A 346 -15.02 -19.41 2.78
N SER A 347 -16.08 -19.84 2.08
CA SER A 347 -16.04 -21.08 1.31
C SER A 347 -14.97 -21.06 0.23
N VAL A 348 -14.83 -19.95 -0.50
CA VAL A 348 -13.79 -19.79 -1.54
C VAL A 348 -12.40 -19.72 -0.92
N SER A 349 -12.25 -19.00 0.19
CA SER A 349 -10.96 -18.84 0.87
C SER A 349 -10.47 -20.14 1.49
N MET A 350 -11.32 -20.85 2.23
CA MET A 350 -10.99 -22.15 2.82
C MET A 350 -10.75 -23.21 1.75
N PHE A 351 -11.55 -23.22 0.68
CA PHE A 351 -11.33 -24.14 -0.44
C PHE A 351 -9.95 -23.93 -1.07
N TYR A 352 -9.49 -22.68 -1.20
CA TYR A 352 -8.18 -22.41 -1.77
C TYR A 352 -7.04 -23.05 -0.96
N GLU A 353 -7.13 -23.03 0.37
CA GLU A 353 -6.12 -23.64 1.25
C GLU A 353 -6.02 -25.16 1.07
N ILE A 354 -7.12 -25.81 0.69
CA ILE A 354 -7.19 -27.26 0.42
C ILE A 354 -7.19 -27.62 -1.06
N ALA A 355 -7.05 -26.65 -1.97
CA ALA A 355 -7.34 -26.86 -3.39
C ALA A 355 -6.45 -27.94 -4.02
N ASN A 356 -5.22 -28.12 -3.52
CA ASN A 356 -4.28 -29.14 -3.97
C ASN A 356 -4.70 -30.56 -3.56
N ASP A 357 -5.45 -30.70 -2.47
CA ASP A 357 -5.89 -31.96 -1.88
C ASP A 357 -7.40 -32.17 -2.06
N ALA A 358 -8.06 -31.32 -2.83
CA ALA A 358 -9.52 -31.31 -2.97
C ALA A 358 -10.09 -32.51 -3.75
N ASP A 359 -9.27 -33.38 -4.32
CA ASP A 359 -9.75 -34.55 -5.06
C ASP A 359 -10.44 -35.58 -4.15
N ASP A 360 -10.08 -35.65 -2.86
CA ASP A 360 -10.76 -36.52 -1.87
C ASP A 360 -11.94 -35.82 -1.16
N LEU A 361 -12.18 -34.52 -1.43
CA LEU A 361 -13.32 -33.79 -0.87
C LEU A 361 -14.62 -34.25 -1.53
N ILE A 362 -15.50 -34.88 -0.74
CA ILE A 362 -16.83 -35.31 -1.17
C ILE A 362 -17.86 -34.26 -0.78
N LEU A 363 -18.58 -33.72 -1.76
CA LEU A 363 -19.66 -32.76 -1.54
C LEU A 363 -21.01 -33.47 -1.40
N SER A 364 -21.71 -33.19 -0.30
CA SER A 364 -22.99 -33.80 0.05
C SER A 364 -24.15 -33.28 -0.79
N LYS A 365 -24.33 -31.95 -0.86
CA LYS A 365 -25.43 -31.28 -1.59
C LYS A 365 -25.01 -29.91 -2.11
N CYS A 366 -25.53 -29.55 -3.28
CA CYS A 366 -25.32 -28.23 -3.89
C CYS A 366 -26.25 -27.16 -3.27
N ASN A 367 -25.94 -26.74 -2.05
CA ASN A 367 -26.49 -25.54 -1.43
C ASN A 367 -25.43 -24.92 -0.51
N LYS A 368 -25.52 -23.62 -0.26
CA LYS A 368 -24.47 -22.86 0.42
C LYS A 368 -24.04 -23.45 1.77
N GLY A 369 -25.00 -23.86 2.60
CA GLY A 369 -24.73 -24.42 3.92
C GLY A 369 -23.96 -25.74 3.86
N ASN A 370 -24.41 -26.66 3.00
CA ASN A 370 -23.72 -27.94 2.82
C ASN A 370 -22.33 -27.77 2.21
N ILE A 371 -22.19 -26.95 1.16
CA ILE A 371 -20.89 -26.72 0.51
C ILE A 371 -19.89 -26.13 1.50
N HIS A 372 -20.30 -25.10 2.23
CA HIS A 372 -19.47 -24.47 3.25
C HIS A 372 -19.08 -25.47 4.35
N HIS A 373 -20.04 -26.25 4.86
CA HIS A 373 -19.79 -27.25 5.89
C HIS A 373 -18.84 -28.36 5.44
N ASP A 374 -19.05 -28.92 4.25
CA ASP A 374 -18.23 -30.01 3.71
C ASP A 374 -16.78 -29.54 3.49
N ILE A 375 -16.59 -28.31 3.00
CA ILE A 375 -15.26 -27.69 2.84
C ILE A 375 -14.60 -27.48 4.20
N ILE A 376 -15.30 -26.92 5.18
CA ILE A 376 -14.77 -26.72 6.53
C ILE A 376 -14.36 -28.05 7.14
N GLN A 377 -15.22 -29.06 7.07
CA GLN A 377 -14.95 -30.35 7.70
C GLN A 377 -13.70 -31.00 7.09
N TYR A 378 -13.56 -30.93 5.77
CA TYR A 378 -12.40 -31.48 5.07
C TYR A 378 -11.13 -30.65 5.30
N HIS A 379 -11.24 -29.33 5.30
CA HIS A 379 -10.16 -28.43 5.68
C HIS A 379 -9.66 -28.73 7.08
N GLN A 380 -10.56 -28.82 8.06
CA GLN A 380 -10.23 -29.23 9.41
C GLN A 380 -9.54 -30.60 9.39
N MET A 381 -10.09 -31.61 8.72
CA MET A 381 -9.47 -32.94 8.63
C MET A 381 -8.02 -32.88 8.11
N LEU A 382 -7.74 -32.07 7.08
CA LEU A 382 -6.40 -31.91 6.53
C LEU A 382 -5.46 -31.13 7.44
N MET A 383 -5.92 -30.01 8.00
CA MET A 383 -5.14 -29.21 8.94
C MET A 383 -4.80 -30.04 10.19
N ASN A 384 -5.74 -30.85 10.67
CA ASN A 384 -5.51 -31.78 11.77
C ASN A 384 -4.41 -32.80 11.44
N LYS A 385 -4.31 -33.31 10.20
CA LYS A 385 -3.22 -34.22 9.82
C LYS A 385 -1.84 -33.53 9.77
N ILE A 386 -1.79 -32.23 9.52
CA ILE A 386 -0.55 -31.45 9.42
C ILE A 386 -0.14 -30.87 10.79
N ASP A 387 -1.11 -30.55 11.63
CA ASP A 387 -0.91 -29.81 12.88
C ASP A 387 -0.82 -30.70 14.13
N PHE A 388 -1.22 -31.98 14.08
CA PHE A 388 -1.13 -32.88 15.23
C PHE A 388 0.28 -33.05 15.79
N ASP A 389 1.30 -32.99 14.94
CA ASP A 389 2.70 -33.11 15.36
C ASP A 389 3.29 -31.78 15.86
N THR A 390 2.54 -30.68 15.83
CA THR A 390 2.99 -29.38 16.34
C THR A 390 2.88 -29.32 17.86
N THR A 391 3.99 -29.06 18.53
CA THR A 391 4.07 -28.77 19.97
C THR A 391 4.15 -27.27 20.21
N PHE A 392 3.54 -26.79 21.30
CA PHE A 392 3.54 -25.38 21.66
C PHE A 392 4.45 -25.14 22.87
N GLU A 393 5.29 -24.11 22.79
CA GLU A 393 6.13 -23.64 23.90
C GLU A 393 5.66 -22.25 24.35
N PHE A 394 5.26 -22.15 25.62
CA PHE A 394 4.77 -20.90 26.21
C PHE A 394 5.77 -20.31 27.19
N GLU A 395 5.84 -18.98 27.22
CA GLU A 395 6.62 -18.24 28.21
C GLU A 395 5.98 -18.35 29.60
N ASP A 396 6.82 -18.31 30.66
CA ASP A 396 6.40 -18.43 32.06
C ASP A 396 5.26 -17.49 32.45
N LYS A 397 5.20 -16.29 31.87
CA LYS A 397 4.13 -15.31 32.15
C LYS A 397 2.74 -15.83 31.76
N PHE A 398 2.65 -16.63 30.71
CA PHE A 398 1.40 -17.23 30.23
C PHE A 398 1.04 -18.48 31.03
N LEU A 399 2.05 -19.30 31.37
CA LEU A 399 1.88 -20.46 32.24
C LEU A 399 1.38 -20.08 33.64
N LYS A 400 1.78 -18.92 34.18
CA LYS A 400 1.31 -18.39 35.46
C LYS A 400 -0.20 -18.09 35.51
N ALA A 401 -0.86 -17.95 34.35
CA ALA A 401 -2.29 -17.73 34.26
C ALA A 401 -3.10 -19.05 34.21
N CYS A 402 -2.43 -20.21 34.13
CA CYS A 402 -3.05 -21.53 34.27
C CYS A 402 -3.23 -21.84 35.76
N VAL A 403 -4.37 -21.44 36.30
CA VAL A 403 -4.73 -21.58 37.72
C VAL A 403 -6.14 -22.17 37.86
N ASP A 404 -6.42 -22.73 39.02
CA ASP A 404 -7.79 -23.11 39.40
C ASP A 404 -8.54 -21.88 39.93
N ILE A 405 -9.66 -21.53 39.30
CA ILE A 405 -10.54 -20.44 39.75
C ILE A 405 -11.96 -20.97 39.88
N LEU A 406 -12.49 -20.93 41.11
CA LEU A 406 -13.77 -21.51 41.48
C LEU A 406 -13.82 -23.01 41.14
N ASP A 407 -14.66 -23.38 40.17
CA ASP A 407 -14.89 -24.72 39.66
C ASP A 407 -14.26 -24.94 38.27
N TYR A 408 -13.41 -24.01 37.82
CA TYR A 408 -12.70 -24.08 36.55
C TYR A 408 -11.20 -24.28 36.75
N ASP A 409 -10.65 -25.20 35.97
CA ASP A 409 -9.22 -25.41 35.74
C ASP A 409 -8.85 -24.78 34.39
N ILE A 410 -7.92 -23.83 34.40
CA ILE A 410 -7.52 -23.06 33.23
C ILE A 410 -6.25 -23.66 32.64
N ARG A 411 -6.31 -24.06 31.36
CA ARG A 411 -5.21 -24.75 30.68
C ARG A 411 -4.82 -24.08 29.39
N LEU A 412 -3.56 -24.26 28.99
CA LEU A 412 -3.06 -23.99 27.64
C LEU A 412 -2.97 -25.31 26.86
N PRO A 413 -3.21 -25.31 25.54
CA PRO A 413 -3.05 -26.50 24.73
C PRO A 413 -1.57 -26.83 24.61
N MET A 414 -1.15 -28.07 24.81
CA MET A 414 0.28 -28.44 24.72
C MET A 414 0.73 -28.76 23.29
N ASN A 415 -0.20 -29.11 22.41
CA ASN A 415 0.04 -29.49 21.03
C ASN A 415 -1.23 -29.32 20.19
N GLY A 416 -1.08 -29.48 18.88
CA GLY A 416 -2.20 -29.38 17.94
C GLY A 416 -3.30 -30.43 18.17
N ILE A 417 -2.98 -31.61 18.71
CA ILE A 417 -3.97 -32.65 19.05
C ILE A 417 -4.91 -32.16 20.15
N GLU A 418 -4.36 -31.60 21.24
CA GLU A 418 -5.19 -31.06 22.32
C GLU A 418 -6.06 -29.90 21.84
N LEU A 419 -5.51 -28.98 21.04
CA LEU A 419 -6.27 -27.87 20.50
C LEU A 419 -7.41 -28.33 19.56
N TYR A 420 -7.17 -29.40 18.79
CA TYR A 420 -8.20 -30.05 17.99
C TYR A 420 -9.29 -30.69 18.86
N ASP A 421 -8.92 -31.40 19.92
CA ASP A 421 -9.89 -31.98 20.85
C ASP A 421 -10.78 -30.91 21.48
N TRP A 422 -10.22 -29.73 21.75
CA TRP A 422 -10.98 -28.58 22.25
C TRP A 422 -11.94 -28.05 21.19
N SER A 423 -11.46 -27.88 19.96
CA SER A 423 -12.27 -27.48 18.80
C SER A 423 -13.46 -28.43 18.57
N ASN A 424 -13.25 -29.73 18.65
CA ASN A 424 -14.31 -30.74 18.52
C ASN A 424 -15.35 -30.65 19.64
N LYS A 425 -14.91 -30.47 20.89
CA LYS A 425 -15.83 -30.38 22.04
C LYS A 425 -16.65 -29.09 22.00
N LEU A 426 -16.03 -27.98 21.58
CA LEU A 426 -16.69 -26.69 21.44
C LEU A 426 -17.41 -26.51 20.10
N GLN A 427 -17.17 -27.37 19.10
CA GLN A 427 -17.73 -27.25 17.74
C GLN A 427 -17.42 -25.87 17.14
N ASN A 428 -16.15 -25.45 17.18
CA ASN A 428 -15.68 -24.15 16.70
C ASN A 428 -14.38 -24.27 15.90
N CYS A 429 -13.81 -23.14 15.46
CA CYS A 429 -12.67 -23.10 14.54
C CYS A 429 -11.29 -23.16 15.23
N LEU A 430 -11.19 -23.50 16.52
CA LEU A 430 -9.92 -23.49 17.27
C LEU A 430 -8.81 -24.35 16.65
N SER A 431 -9.17 -25.42 15.91
CA SER A 431 -8.18 -26.26 15.23
C SER A 431 -7.33 -25.50 14.21
N GLY A 432 -7.84 -24.39 13.64
CA GLY A 432 -7.09 -23.55 12.71
C GLY A 432 -6.07 -22.62 13.37
N TYR A 433 -5.98 -22.60 14.70
CA TYR A 433 -5.16 -21.63 15.45
C TYR A 433 -3.73 -22.15 15.67
N CYS A 434 -3.42 -23.39 15.26
CA CYS A 434 -2.12 -24.01 15.47
C CYS A 434 -0.95 -23.15 14.98
N ARG A 435 -1.02 -22.60 13.76
CA ARG A 435 0.05 -21.79 13.19
C ARG A 435 0.24 -20.48 13.96
N ILE A 436 -0.84 -19.74 14.19
CA ILE A 436 -0.79 -18.42 14.85
C ILE A 436 -0.42 -18.51 16.34
N ILE A 437 -0.75 -19.62 17.02
CA ILE A 437 -0.25 -19.90 18.38
C ILE A 437 1.25 -20.22 18.35
N LYS A 438 1.70 -21.05 17.40
CA LYS A 438 3.12 -21.40 17.22
C LYS A 438 3.98 -20.19 16.88
N GLU A 439 3.47 -19.28 16.07
CA GLU A 439 4.11 -18.01 15.68
C GLU A 439 4.00 -16.94 16.76
N LYS A 440 3.35 -17.25 17.91
CA LYS A 440 3.14 -16.35 19.06
C LYS A 440 2.33 -15.09 18.74
N GLU A 441 1.49 -15.14 17.71
CA GLU A 441 0.58 -14.03 17.35
C GLU A 441 -0.66 -14.00 18.25
N THR A 442 -1.05 -15.15 18.81
CA THR A 442 -2.21 -15.27 19.72
C THR A 442 -1.98 -16.38 20.76
N ILE A 443 -2.77 -16.36 21.83
CA ILE A 443 -2.77 -17.39 22.88
C ILE A 443 -4.20 -17.76 23.24
N VAL A 444 -4.48 -19.06 23.34
CA VAL A 444 -5.82 -19.57 23.65
C VAL A 444 -5.81 -20.36 24.96
N TYR A 445 -6.58 -19.89 25.94
CA TYR A 445 -6.82 -20.57 27.22
C TYR A 445 -8.14 -21.32 27.19
N GLY A 446 -8.11 -22.60 27.55
CA GLY A 446 -9.31 -23.43 27.74
C GLY A 446 -9.74 -23.43 29.21
N PHE A 447 -11.03 -23.23 29.45
CA PHE A 447 -11.63 -23.28 30.79
C PHE A 447 -12.37 -24.60 30.98
N PHE A 448 -11.88 -25.43 31.90
CA PHE A 448 -12.33 -26.79 32.12
C PHE A 448 -13.10 -26.94 33.42
N LYS A 449 -14.25 -27.60 33.38
CA LYS A 449 -14.97 -28.03 34.58
C LYS A 449 -15.24 -29.52 34.49
N ASP A 450 -14.88 -30.25 35.54
CA ASP A 450 -14.94 -31.73 35.59
C ASP A 450 -14.21 -32.38 34.40
N ASN A 451 -13.01 -31.87 34.05
CA ASN A 451 -12.21 -32.30 32.89
C ASN A 451 -12.86 -32.10 31.51
N VAL A 452 -13.94 -31.31 31.43
CA VAL A 452 -14.61 -30.97 30.17
C VAL A 452 -14.47 -29.47 29.90
N ILE A 453 -13.91 -29.12 28.74
CA ILE A 453 -13.84 -27.72 28.29
C ILE A 453 -15.26 -27.15 28.14
N LYS A 454 -15.49 -25.98 28.72
CA LYS A 454 -16.77 -25.26 28.65
C LYS A 454 -16.73 -24.10 27.67
N PHE A 455 -15.60 -23.40 27.63
CA PHE A 455 -15.33 -22.31 26.72
C PHE A 455 -13.82 -22.09 26.57
N ALA A 456 -13.46 -21.29 25.58
CA ALA A 456 -12.09 -20.85 25.35
C ALA A 456 -12.02 -19.32 25.30
N VAL A 457 -10.88 -18.78 25.75
CA VAL A 457 -10.57 -17.34 25.74
C VAL A 457 -9.31 -17.14 24.93
N GLU A 458 -9.40 -16.30 23.89
CA GLU A 458 -8.27 -15.88 23.08
C GLU A 458 -7.74 -14.53 23.57
N ILE A 459 -6.43 -14.45 23.74
CA ILE A 459 -5.69 -13.24 24.06
C ILE A 459 -4.77 -12.91 22.89
N GLN A 460 -4.92 -11.69 22.37
CA GLN A 460 -4.08 -11.12 21.33
C GLN A 460 -3.68 -9.70 21.75
N ASP A 461 -2.43 -9.31 21.55
CA ASP A 461 -1.90 -7.98 21.91
C ASP A 461 -2.25 -7.52 23.34
N ASN A 462 -2.17 -8.45 24.30
CA ASN A 462 -2.50 -8.25 25.71
C ASN A 462 -3.94 -7.72 25.95
N LYS A 463 -4.89 -8.19 25.12
CA LYS A 463 -6.34 -7.95 25.26
C LYS A 463 -7.10 -9.25 25.00
N ILE A 464 -8.28 -9.40 25.62
CA ILE A 464 -9.22 -10.46 25.25
C ILE A 464 -9.75 -10.12 23.86
N PHE A 465 -9.37 -10.92 22.86
CA PHE A 465 -9.85 -10.76 21.49
C PHE A 465 -11.24 -11.39 21.35
N GLN A 466 -11.41 -12.60 21.89
CA GLN A 466 -12.70 -13.27 21.96
C GLN A 466 -12.77 -14.26 23.14
N SER A 467 -13.99 -14.53 23.57
CA SER A 467 -14.30 -15.55 24.58
C SER A 467 -15.61 -16.22 24.21
N LYS A 468 -15.56 -17.49 23.80
CA LYS A 468 -16.71 -18.18 23.20
C LYS A 468 -16.88 -19.59 23.75
N SER A 469 -18.14 -19.97 23.96
CA SER A 469 -18.55 -21.31 24.36
C SER A 469 -18.92 -22.16 23.13
N LYS A 470 -19.56 -23.30 23.38
CA LYS A 470 -19.95 -24.26 22.34
C LYS A 470 -20.77 -23.58 21.23
N TYR A 471 -20.49 -23.91 19.96
CA TYR A 471 -21.10 -23.30 18.78
C TYR A 471 -20.90 -21.78 18.66
N ASN A 472 -19.76 -21.27 19.14
CA ASN A 472 -19.42 -19.85 19.14
C ASN A 472 -20.45 -18.96 19.87
N GLN A 473 -21.16 -19.51 20.86
CA GLN A 473 -22.11 -18.76 21.67
C GLN A 473 -21.38 -17.86 22.67
N ASP A 474 -21.96 -16.69 22.95
CA ASP A 474 -21.47 -15.79 23.99
C ASP A 474 -21.50 -16.47 25.36
N LEU A 475 -20.56 -16.07 26.22
CA LEU A 475 -20.54 -16.51 27.61
C LEU A 475 -21.69 -15.89 28.39
N GLN A 476 -22.17 -16.61 29.41
CA GLN A 476 -23.13 -16.02 30.34
C GLN A 476 -22.44 -14.94 31.19
N ASP A 477 -23.20 -13.94 31.67
CA ASP A 477 -22.66 -12.80 32.45
C ASP A 477 -21.75 -13.25 33.60
N LYS A 478 -22.09 -14.36 34.27
CA LYS A 478 -21.29 -14.93 35.36
C LYS A 478 -19.93 -15.43 34.89
N GLU A 479 -19.88 -16.13 33.75
CA GLU A 479 -18.65 -16.64 33.16
C GLU A 479 -17.79 -15.50 32.60
N MET A 480 -18.42 -14.50 31.97
CA MET A 480 -17.72 -13.33 31.46
C MET A 480 -17.11 -12.49 32.60
N SER A 481 -17.82 -12.32 33.72
CA SER A 481 -17.29 -11.65 34.92
C SER A 481 -16.06 -12.39 35.48
N LEU A 482 -16.08 -13.72 35.47
CA LEU A 482 -14.94 -14.55 35.87
C LEU A 482 -13.75 -14.34 34.93
N VAL A 483 -13.97 -14.40 33.62
CA VAL A 483 -12.92 -14.19 32.61
C VAL A 483 -12.27 -12.81 32.76
N ASN A 484 -13.08 -11.76 32.95
CA ASN A 484 -12.56 -10.39 33.16
C ASN A 484 -11.74 -10.28 34.46
N GLY A 485 -12.18 -10.92 35.53
CA GLY A 485 -11.45 -10.95 36.80
C GLY A 485 -10.09 -11.65 36.68
N TRP A 486 -10.09 -12.85 36.09
CA TRP A 486 -8.88 -13.62 35.79
C TRP A 486 -7.92 -12.83 34.89
N PHE A 487 -8.42 -12.25 33.81
CA PHE A 487 -7.60 -11.50 32.87
C PHE A 487 -6.91 -10.31 33.54
N LYS A 488 -7.66 -9.55 34.34
CA LYS A 488 -7.14 -8.41 35.10
C LYS A 488 -6.06 -8.80 36.12
N GLU A 489 -6.19 -9.95 36.75
CA GLU A 489 -5.21 -10.41 37.74
C GLU A 489 -3.86 -10.79 37.10
N HIS A 490 -3.90 -11.38 35.91
CA HIS A 490 -2.72 -11.99 35.29
C HIS A 490 -2.10 -11.18 34.14
N PHE A 491 -2.84 -10.29 33.49
CA PHE A 491 -2.40 -9.58 32.27
C PHE A 491 -2.49 -8.05 32.35
N GLU A 492 -3.29 -7.48 33.25
CA GLU A 492 -3.25 -6.05 33.54
C GLU A 492 -2.18 -5.77 34.59
N GLU A 493 -1.15 -4.99 34.25
CA GLU A 493 -0.15 -4.56 35.22
C GLU A 493 -0.82 -3.83 36.39
N LYS A 494 -0.63 -4.34 37.62
CA LYS A 494 -0.88 -3.53 38.81
C LYS A 494 0.06 -2.34 38.73
N MET A 495 -0.48 -1.17 38.39
CA MET A 495 0.10 0.12 38.77
C MET A 495 0.23 0.12 40.30
N LEU A 496 1.36 -0.38 40.79
CA LEU A 496 1.76 -0.22 42.17
C LEU A 496 1.97 1.27 42.39
N ARG A 497 1.06 1.84 43.19
CA ARG A 497 1.15 3.16 43.79
C ARG A 497 2.55 3.37 44.36
N LEU A 498 3.34 4.21 43.73
CA LEU A 498 4.37 4.99 44.40
C LEU A 498 3.66 6.17 45.08
N GLU A 499 3.07 5.90 46.24
CA GLU A 499 2.88 6.90 47.28
C GLU A 499 3.53 6.37 48.55
N SER A 500 4.82 6.68 48.70
CA SER A 500 5.50 6.85 49.98
C SER A 500 6.72 7.73 49.79
#